data_AF-A0A7V5C4I0-F1
#
_entry.id   AF-A0A7V5C4I0-F1
#
_cell.length_a   1.000
_cell.length_b   1.000
_cell.length_c   1.000
_cell.angle_alpha   90.00
_cell.angle_beta   90.00
_cell.angle_gamma   90.00
#
_symmetry.space_group_name_H-M   'P 1'
#
loop_
_entity.id
_entity.type
_entity.pdbx_description
1 polymer ?
#
loop_
_entity_poly.entity_id
_entity_poly.type
_entity_poly.pdbx_seq_one_letter_code
_entity_poly.pdbx_strand_id
1 'polypeptide(L)' 'MTFRCRDVGVVCRAAISAETEEELVAKIAEHAAEAHGVTELSETLVDYAKTKVRSDDSKR' A
#
# COMPACT_ATOMS: atom_id res chain seq x y z
N MET A 1 7.51 6.12 -5.39
CA MET A 1 7.23 5.74 -3.99
C MET A 1 6.98 4.24 -3.89
N THR A 2 7.22 3.62 -2.73
CA THR A 2 7.06 2.16 -2.56
C THR A 2 6.30 1.83 -1.29
N PHE A 3 5.37 0.88 -1.40
CA PHE A 3 4.61 0.30 -0.29
C PHE A 3 4.91 -1.19 -0.20
N ARG A 4 5.08 -1.72 1.02
CA ARG A 4 5.21 -3.15 1.24
C ARG A 4 4.12 -3.61 2.18
N CYS A 5 3.39 -4.64 1.81
CA CYS A 5 2.28 -5.15 2.60
C CYS A 5 2.74 -5.54 4.03
N ARG A 6 3.95 -6.07 4.18
CA ARG A 6 4.54 -6.35 5.51
C ARG A 6 4.66 -5.13 6.43
N ASP A 7 4.78 -3.91 5.89
CA ASP A 7 4.97 -2.69 6.68
C ASP A 7 3.67 -2.26 7.39
N VAL A 8 2.52 -2.82 6.98
CA VAL A 8 1.22 -2.67 7.65
C VAL A 8 0.84 -3.90 8.50
N GLY A 9 1.78 -4.81 8.74
CA GLY A 9 1.58 -5.96 9.63
C GLY A 9 0.85 -7.15 9.00
N VAL A 10 0.65 -7.16 7.67
CA VAL A 10 0.13 -8.34 6.99
C VAL A 10 1.26 -9.30 6.61
N VAL A 11 0.95 -10.59 6.48
CA VAL A 11 1.93 -11.65 6.16
C VAL A 11 2.40 -11.58 4.69
N CYS A 12 1.72 -10.78 3.87
CA CYS A 12 2.06 -10.61 2.46
C CYS A 12 3.40 -9.88 2.27
N ARG A 13 4.26 -10.44 1.42
CA ARG A 13 5.58 -9.89 1.08
C ARG A 13 5.60 -9.07 -0.20
N ALA A 14 4.43 -8.80 -0.80
CA ALA A 14 4.33 -7.99 -2.00
C ALA A 14 4.86 -6.57 -1.74
N ALA A 15 5.56 -6.05 -2.76
CA ALA A 15 6.03 -4.69 -2.81
C ALA A 15 5.42 -4.02 -4.04
N ILE A 16 4.75 -2.91 -3.82
CA ILE A 16 4.02 -2.16 -4.84
C ILE A 16 4.68 -0.80 -4.95
N SER A 17 4.99 -0.38 -6.17
CA SER A 17 5.62 0.90 -6.45
C SER A 17 4.82 1.69 -7.47
N ALA A 18 4.73 3.00 -7.27
CA ALA A 18 4.01 3.92 -8.15
C ALA A 18 4.65 5.31 -8.16
N GLU A 19 4.20 6.17 -9.08
CA GLU A 19 4.67 7.54 -9.23
C GLU A 19 3.81 8.56 -8.48
N THR A 20 2.52 8.26 -8.30
CA THR A 20 1.60 9.02 -7.45
C THR A 20 0.98 8.18 -6.33
N GLU A 21 0.54 8.86 -5.26
CA GLU A 21 -0.11 8.22 -4.11
C GLU A 21 -1.41 7.53 -4.53
N GLU A 22 -2.16 8.16 -5.42
CA GLU A 22 -3.41 7.64 -5.98
C GLU A 22 -3.18 6.34 -6.77
N GLU A 23 -2.15 6.30 -7.63
CA GLU A 23 -1.77 5.07 -8.33
C GLU A 23 -1.30 3.98 -7.39
N LEU A 24 -0.57 4.34 -6.33
CA LEU A 24 -0.11 3.38 -5.35
C LEU A 24 -1.30 2.73 -4.63
N VAL A 25 -2.25 3.54 -4.17
CA VAL A 25 -3.45 3.06 -3.48
C VAL A 25 -4.30 2.20 -4.43
N ALA A 26 -4.46 2.58 -5.69
CA ALA A 26 -5.17 1.78 -6.69
C ALA A 26 -4.52 0.40 -6.88
N LYS A 27 -3.19 0.34 -7.02
CA LYS A 27 -2.45 -0.93 -7.14
C LYS A 27 -2.50 -1.79 -5.87
N ILE A 28 -2.50 -1.15 -4.69
CA ILE A 28 -2.68 -1.85 -3.40
C ILE A 28 -4.09 -2.46 -3.32
N ALA A 29 -5.11 -1.71 -3.74
CA ALA A 29 -6.50 -2.17 -3.77
C ALA A 29 -6.68 -3.37 -4.70
N GLU A 30 -6.15 -3.29 -5.91
CA GLU A 30 -6.16 -4.37 -6.88
C GLU A 30 -5.48 -5.63 -6.30
N HIS A 31 -4.27 -5.47 -5.77
CA HIS A 31 -3.55 -6.58 -5.15
C HIS A 31 -4.31 -7.21 -3.97
N ALA A 32 -4.89 -6.38 -3.09
CA ALA A 32 -5.65 -6.85 -1.94
C ALA A 32 -6.91 -7.62 -2.37
N ALA A 33 -7.61 -7.14 -3.41
CA ALA A 33 -8.78 -7.81 -3.96
C ALA A 33 -8.41 -9.14 -4.62
N GLU A 34 -7.37 -9.19 -5.44
CA GLU A 34 -7.00 -10.40 -6.20
C GLU A 34 -6.29 -11.45 -5.34
N ALA A 35 -5.31 -11.06 -4.52
CA ALA A 35 -4.49 -11.99 -3.76
C ALA A 35 -5.15 -12.43 -2.44
N HIS A 36 -6.05 -11.60 -1.90
CA HIS A 36 -6.63 -11.81 -0.56
C HIS A 36 -8.16 -11.78 -0.56
N GLY A 37 -8.83 -11.49 -1.68
CA GLY A 37 -10.28 -11.36 -1.73
C GLY A 37 -10.79 -10.14 -0.96
N VAL A 38 -9.93 -9.17 -0.65
CA VAL A 38 -10.29 -7.96 0.09
C VAL A 38 -10.78 -6.92 -0.92
N THR A 39 -12.07 -6.92 -1.16
CA THR A 39 -12.73 -5.96 -2.07
C THR A 39 -12.97 -4.60 -1.43
N GLU A 40 -13.07 -4.57 -0.10
CA GLU A 40 -13.22 -3.35 0.69
C GLU A 40 -11.97 -3.16 1.54
N LEU A 41 -11.03 -2.37 1.02
CA LEU A 41 -10.01 -1.77 1.87
C LEU A 41 -10.71 -0.81 2.82
N SER A 42 -10.71 -1.12 4.11
CA SER A 42 -11.23 -0.17 5.10
C SER A 42 -10.51 1.16 4.96
N GLU A 43 -11.21 2.26 5.20
CA GLU A 43 -10.63 3.60 5.16
C GLU A 43 -9.40 3.69 6.07
N THR A 44 -9.40 2.94 7.19
CA THR A 44 -8.24 2.77 8.06
C THR A 44 -7.04 2.16 7.36
N LEU A 45 -7.22 1.13 6.53
CA LEU A 45 -6.13 0.47 5.79
C LEU A 45 -5.59 1.39 4.69
N VAL A 46 -6.47 2.15 4.02
CA VAL A 46 -6.07 3.17 3.03
C VAL A 46 -5.29 4.29 3.70
N ASP A 47 -5.79 4.83 4.81
CA ASP A 47 -5.15 5.91 5.55
C ASP A 47 -3.80 5.44 6.13
N TYR A 48 -3.76 4.24 6.69
CA TYR A 48 -2.53 3.65 7.19
C TYR A 48 -1.53 3.39 6.04
N ALA A 49 -2.00 2.94 4.88
CA ALA A 49 -1.16 2.78 3.70
C ALA A 49 -0.54 4.11 3.27
N LYS A 50 -1.32 5.20 3.25
CA LYS A 50 -0.84 6.57 2.99
C LYS A 50 0.25 6.99 3.97
N THR A 51 0.08 6.75 5.28
CA THR A 51 1.11 7.08 6.29
C THR A 51 2.39 6.25 6.17
N LYS A 52 2.30 5.04 5.59
CA LYS A 52 3.43 4.10 5.44
C LYS A 52 4.08 4.15 4.07
N VAL A 53 3.55 4.93 3.13
CA VAL A 53 4.21 5.20 1.86
C VAL A 53 5.57 5.80 2.15
N ARG A 54 6.62 5.00 1.94
CA ARG A 54 7.96 5.55 1.83
C ARG A 54 8.10 6.10 0.42
N SER A 55 7.79 7.39 0.29
CA SER A 55 8.55 8.22 -0.62
C SER A 55 10.00 8.18 -0.14
N ASP A 56 10.93 8.02 -1.06
CA ASP A 56 12.34 8.32 -0.80
C ASP A 56 12.46 9.84 -0.61
N ASP A 57 11.86 10.36 0.46
CA ASP A 57 12.07 11.68 1.03
C ASP A 57 12.61 11.47 2.46
N SER A 58 13.60 10.58 2.55
CA SER A 58 14.50 10.52 3.69
C SER A 58 15.69 11.43 3.36
N LYS A 59 15.45 12.73 3.26
CA LYS A 59 16.49 13.74 3.35
C LYS A 59 16.32 14.49 4.66
N ARG A 60 16.79 13.88 5.74
CA ARG A 60 17.09 14.58 6.98
C ARG A 60 18.40 14.08 7.55
#